data_AF-A3E852-F1
#
_entry.id   AF-A3E852-F1
#
_cell.length_a   1.000
_cell.length_b   1.000
_cell.length_c   1.000
_cell.angle_alpha   90.00
_cell.angle_beta   90.00
_cell.angle_gamma   90.00
#
_symmetry.space_group_name_H-M   'P 1'
#
loop_
_entity.id
_entity.type
_entity.pdbx_description
1 polymer ?
#
loop_
_entity_poly.entity_id
_entity_poly.type
_entity_poly.pdbx_seq_one_letter_code
_entity_poly.pdbx_strand_id
1 'polypeptide(L)'
;PILNARFALNAANARWGSLYDALYGTDVISESDGAEKGRGYNKVRGDKVIAYARQFLDDSVPLAGASYTDATGFKVEDGQLVVSLADTSAALADPGQFAGYTGSAENPKSILLANHGLH
;
A
#
# COMPACT_ATOMS: atom_id res chain seq x y z
N PRO A 1 20.44 -1.25 19.69
CA PRO A 1 21.49 -0.90 20.68
C PRO A 1 22.00 0.51 20.42
N ILE A 2 21.95 1.41 21.42
CA ILE A 2 22.24 2.84 21.22
C ILE A 2 23.68 3.15 20.82
N LEU A 3 24.63 2.26 21.16
CA LEU A 3 26.05 2.39 20.82
C LEU A 3 26.35 2.17 19.33
N ASN A 4 25.39 1.63 18.55
CA ASN A 4 25.53 1.50 17.11
C ASN A 4 24.74 2.63 16.43
N ALA A 5 25.44 3.67 15.99
CA ALA A 5 24.82 4.84 15.37
C ALA A 5 23.96 4.49 14.14
N ARG A 6 24.41 3.51 13.34
CA ARG A 6 23.63 3.03 12.17
C ARG A 6 22.29 2.43 12.61
N PHE A 7 22.30 1.61 13.65
CA PHE A 7 21.06 1.01 14.15
C PHE A 7 20.14 2.03 14.83
N ALA A 8 20.70 3.01 15.55
CA ALA A 8 19.92 4.09 16.16
C ALA A 8 19.20 4.94 15.11
N LEU A 9 19.90 5.35 14.04
CA LEU A 9 19.30 6.11 12.94
C LEU A 9 18.22 5.30 12.20
N ASN A 10 18.49 4.03 11.89
CA ASN A 10 17.51 3.16 11.25
C ASN A 10 16.25 3.00 12.12
N ALA A 11 16.42 2.84 13.44
CA ALA A 11 15.29 2.69 14.36
C ALA A 11 14.46 3.98 14.46
N ALA A 12 15.09 5.15 14.52
CA ALA A 12 14.37 6.42 14.55
C ALA A 12 13.56 6.66 13.26
N ASN A 13 14.09 6.25 12.11
CA ASN A 13 13.42 6.39 10.81
C ASN A 13 12.37 5.31 10.53
N ALA A 14 12.31 4.25 11.34
CA ALA A 14 11.42 3.12 11.13
C ALA A 14 9.94 3.40 11.43
N ARG A 15 9.57 4.64 11.79
CA ARG A 15 8.15 5.03 11.95
C ARG A 15 7.36 4.84 10.65
N TRP A 16 8.01 5.03 9.51
CA TRP A 16 7.44 4.79 8.19
C TRP A 16 8.30 3.76 7.47
N GLY A 17 7.68 2.68 7.01
CA GLY A 17 8.36 1.56 6.37
C GLY A 17 7.65 1.12 5.10
N SER A 18 8.43 0.63 4.13
CA SER A 18 7.90 0.05 2.90
C SER A 18 7.36 -1.35 3.17
N LEU A 19 6.03 -1.51 3.11
CA LEU A 19 5.40 -2.84 3.20
C LEU A 19 5.86 -3.76 2.07
N TYR A 20 6.08 -3.19 0.87
CA TYR A 20 6.53 -3.95 -0.29
C TYR A 20 7.93 -4.54 -0.06
N ASP A 21 8.87 -3.76 0.47
CA ASP A 21 10.22 -4.26 0.78
C ASP A 21 10.20 -5.27 1.92
N ALA A 22 9.37 -5.04 2.94
CA ALA A 22 9.20 -5.99 4.05
C ALA A 22 8.68 -7.34 3.56
N LEU A 23 7.65 -7.36 2.70
CA LEU A 23 7.09 -8.59 2.13
C LEU A 23 8.04 -9.25 1.13
N TYR A 24 8.65 -8.47 0.24
CA TYR A 24 9.53 -8.98 -0.79
C TYR A 24 10.81 -9.56 -0.18
N GLY A 25 11.42 -8.88 0.80
CA GLY A 25 12.71 -9.24 1.37
C GLY A 25 12.68 -10.37 2.39
N THR A 26 11.53 -10.67 2.99
CA THR A 26 11.38 -11.69 4.04
C THR A 26 10.79 -13.00 3.52
N ASP A 27 10.59 -13.97 4.40
CA ASP A 27 9.99 -15.29 4.13
C ASP A 27 8.46 -15.30 4.28
N VAL A 28 7.83 -14.16 4.58
CA VAL A 28 6.36 -14.02 4.65
C VAL A 28 5.70 -14.49 3.34
N ILE A 29 6.31 -14.17 2.20
CA ILE A 29 5.93 -14.73 0.90
C ILE A 29 6.90 -15.86 0.57
N SER A 30 6.35 -17.08 0.43
CA SER A 30 7.09 -18.26 0.00
C SER A 30 7.92 -17.99 -1.25
N GLU A 31 9.12 -18.57 -1.30
CA GLU A 31 9.99 -18.54 -2.46
C GLU A 31 9.70 -19.68 -3.46
N SER A 32 8.67 -20.50 -3.20
CA SER A 32 8.20 -21.54 -4.11
C SER A 32 7.55 -20.98 -5.39
N ASP A 33 7.30 -21.87 -6.36
CA ASP A 33 6.52 -21.58 -7.57
C ASP A 33 7.10 -20.45 -8.43
N GLY A 34 8.43 -20.35 -8.50
CA GLY A 34 9.12 -19.33 -9.29
C GLY A 34 9.17 -17.96 -8.60
N ALA A 35 8.85 -17.86 -7.31
CA ALA A 35 8.87 -16.63 -6.53
C ALA A 35 10.13 -16.47 -5.67
N GLU A 36 11.24 -17.09 -6.06
CA GLU A 36 12.53 -16.98 -5.40
C GLU A 36 13.05 -15.55 -5.46
N LYS A 37 13.74 -15.13 -4.40
CA LYS A 37 14.52 -13.88 -4.44
C LYS A 37 15.75 -14.12 -5.30
N GLY A 38 15.96 -13.24 -6.27
CA GLY A 38 17.15 -13.23 -7.12
C GLY A 38 18.08 -12.06 -6.81
N ARG A 39 19.08 -11.88 -7.66
CA ARG A 39 19.94 -10.68 -7.65
C ARG A 39 19.25 -9.41 -8.15
N GLY A 40 18.01 -9.53 -8.62
CA GLY A 40 17.21 -8.43 -9.15
C GLY A 40 15.73 -8.63 -8.86
N TYR A 41 14.89 -7.85 -9.55
CA TYR A 41 13.45 -7.92 -9.41
C TYR A 41 12.88 -9.14 -10.12
N ASN A 42 12.28 -10.05 -9.35
CA ASN A 42 11.50 -11.16 -9.84
C ASN A 42 10.03 -10.72 -9.90
N LYS A 43 9.49 -10.57 -11.11
CA LYS A 43 8.10 -10.13 -11.31
C LYS A 43 7.09 -11.10 -10.69
N VAL A 44 7.33 -12.42 -10.73
CA VAL A 44 6.42 -13.42 -10.13
C VAL A 44 6.28 -13.19 -8.63
N ARG A 45 7.41 -12.94 -7.95
CA ARG A 45 7.41 -12.58 -6.53
C ARG A 45 6.75 -11.23 -6.29
N GLY A 46 7.08 -10.23 -7.11
CA GLY A 46 6.52 -8.88 -7.01
C GLY A 46 4.99 -8.85 -7.17
N ASP A 47 4.44 -9.66 -8.08
CA ASP A 47 3.00 -9.79 -8.26
C ASP A 47 2.33 -10.40 -7.01
N LYS A 48 2.97 -11.38 -6.34
CA LYS A 48 2.50 -11.92 -5.05
C LYS A 48 2.53 -10.86 -3.93
N VAL A 49 3.57 -10.01 -3.90
CA VAL A 49 3.65 -8.87 -2.97
C VAL A 49 2.51 -7.88 -3.19
N ILE A 50 2.24 -7.53 -4.45
CA ILE A 50 1.15 -6.62 -4.81
C ILE A 50 -0.19 -7.21 -4.38
N ALA A 51 -0.45 -8.48 -4.70
CA ALA A 51 -1.69 -9.16 -4.30
C ALA A 51 -1.89 -9.16 -2.78
N TYR A 52 -0.84 -9.44 -2.02
CA TYR A 52 -0.88 -9.36 -0.55
C TYR A 52 -1.22 -7.94 -0.07
N ALA A 53 -0.56 -6.92 -0.62
CA ALA A 53 -0.81 -5.54 -0.23
C ALA A 53 -2.22 -5.07 -0.63
N ARG A 54 -2.76 -5.54 -1.76
CA ARG A 54 -4.15 -5.26 -2.18
C ARG A 54 -5.16 -5.87 -1.23
N GLN A 55 -4.97 -7.11 -0.83
CA GLN A 55 -5.81 -7.74 0.20
C GLN A 55 -5.73 -6.99 1.52
N PHE A 56 -4.53 -6.58 1.95
CA PHE A 56 -4.36 -5.78 3.17
C PHE A 56 -5.15 -4.45 3.13
N LEU A 57 -5.19 -3.79 1.96
CA LEU A 57 -6.00 -2.59 1.78
C LEU A 57 -7.50 -2.90 1.85
N ASP A 58 -7.96 -3.97 1.19
CA ASP A 58 -9.36 -4.40 1.25
C ASP A 58 -9.80 -4.70 2.69
N ASP A 59 -8.95 -5.33 3.49
CA ASP A 59 -9.25 -5.67 4.89
C ASP A 59 -9.19 -4.45 5.83
N SER A 60 -8.36 -3.44 5.53
CA SER A 60 -8.07 -2.33 6.44
C SER A 60 -8.87 -1.06 6.14
N VAL A 61 -9.08 -0.76 4.86
CA VAL A 61 -9.66 0.49 4.34
C VAL A 61 -10.60 0.16 3.18
N PRO A 62 -11.61 -0.71 3.39
CA PRO A 62 -12.38 -1.31 2.30
C PRO A 62 -13.03 -0.28 1.37
N LEU A 63 -13.11 -0.62 0.08
CA LEU A 63 -13.95 0.11 -0.87
C LEU A 63 -15.41 -0.32 -0.72
N ALA A 64 -16.34 0.60 -1.00
CA ALA A 64 -17.76 0.30 -0.99
C ALA A 64 -18.14 -0.63 -2.18
N GLY A 65 -18.19 -1.94 -1.92
CA GLY A 65 -18.63 -2.95 -2.89
C GLY A 65 -17.62 -3.26 -4.00
N ALA A 66 -16.34 -2.98 -3.79
CA ALA A 66 -15.26 -3.22 -4.76
C ALA A 66 -13.96 -3.69 -4.06
N SER A 67 -12.98 -4.16 -4.84
CA SER A 67 -11.63 -4.50 -4.37
C SER A 67 -10.59 -3.57 -4.97
N TYR A 68 -9.54 -3.25 -4.19
CA TYR A 68 -8.36 -2.54 -4.70
C TYR A 68 -7.62 -3.31 -5.80
N THR A 69 -7.84 -4.61 -5.93
CA THR A 69 -7.28 -5.44 -7.01
C THR A 69 -7.72 -4.92 -8.39
N ASP A 70 -8.93 -4.37 -8.47
CA ASP A 70 -9.53 -3.86 -9.70
C ASP A 70 -9.29 -2.35 -9.93
N ALA A 71 -8.54 -1.71 -9.03
CA ALA A 71 -8.27 -0.28 -9.11
C ALA A 71 -7.39 0.08 -10.31
N THR A 72 -7.85 1.02 -11.12
CA THR A 72 -7.16 1.55 -12.31
C THR A 72 -6.60 2.95 -12.10
N GLY A 73 -7.06 3.66 -11.07
CA GLY A 73 -6.58 5.01 -10.75
C GLY A 73 -7.20 5.58 -9.48
N PHE A 74 -6.67 6.72 -9.05
CA PHE A 74 -7.09 7.43 -7.85
C PHE A 74 -7.23 8.91 -8.16
N LYS A 75 -8.27 9.55 -7.63
CA LYS A 75 -8.48 11.00 -7.68
C LYS A 75 -9.17 11.47 -6.40
N VAL A 76 -9.16 12.77 -6.17
CA VAL A 76 -9.84 13.41 -5.05
C VAL A 76 -10.89 14.36 -5.62
N GLU A 77 -12.16 14.15 -5.28
CA GLU A 77 -13.29 14.95 -5.73
C GLU A 77 -14.09 15.41 -4.51
N ASP A 78 -14.39 16.71 -4.41
CA ASP A 78 -15.09 17.32 -3.27
C ASP A 78 -14.52 16.94 -1.89
N GLY A 79 -13.18 16.78 -1.83
CA GLY A 79 -12.46 16.41 -0.61
C GLY A 79 -12.53 14.92 -0.25
N GLN A 80 -13.05 14.06 -1.12
CA GLN A 80 -13.14 12.61 -0.90
C GLN A 80 -12.31 11.82 -1.91
N LEU A 81 -11.79 10.66 -1.47
CA LEU A 81 -11.11 9.72 -2.36
C LEU A 81 -12.12 9.04 -3.29
N VAL A 82 -11.82 9.07 -4.59
CA VAL A 82 -12.52 8.29 -5.61
C VAL A 82 -11.52 7.35 -6.26
N VAL A 83 -11.83 6.06 -6.21
CA VAL A 83 -11.03 4.99 -6.85
C VAL A 83 -11.69 4.62 -8.16
N SER A 84 -10.98 4.81 -9.27
CA SER A 84 -11.42 4.36 -10.59
C SER A 84 -11.24 2.86 -10.69
N LEU A 85 -12.25 2.18 -11.22
CA LEU A 85 -12.23 0.76 -11.61
C LEU A 85 -12.26 0.68 -13.14
N ALA A 86 -12.55 -0.49 -13.72
CA ALA A 86 -12.61 -0.64 -15.18
C ALA A 86 -13.73 0.21 -15.81
N ASP A 87 -14.96 0.04 -15.32
CA ASP A 87 -16.16 0.69 -15.90
C ASP A 87 -16.89 1.61 -14.90
N THR A 88 -16.49 1.57 -13.63
CA THR A 88 -17.16 2.26 -12.52
C THR A 88 -16.13 2.94 -11.62
N SER A 89 -16.60 3.64 -10.60
CA SER A 89 -15.76 4.16 -9.52
C SER A 89 -16.32 3.73 -8.18
N ALA A 90 -15.46 3.62 -7.18
CA ALA A 90 -15.83 3.33 -5.80
C ALA A 90 -15.29 4.39 -4.85
N ALA A 91 -16.05 4.65 -3.79
CA ALA A 91 -15.57 5.37 -2.61
C ALA A 91 -15.03 4.38 -1.57
N LEU A 92 -14.36 4.90 -0.53
CA LEU A 92 -14.14 4.14 0.69
C LEU A 92 -15.48 3.79 1.34
N ALA A 93 -15.59 2.61 1.95
CA ALA A 93 -16.75 2.22 2.75
C ALA A 93 -16.91 3.14 3.97
N ASP A 94 -15.80 3.58 4.56
CA ASP A 94 -15.75 4.69 5.52
C ASP A 94 -14.94 5.85 4.95
N PRO A 95 -15.59 6.93 4.45
CA PRO A 95 -14.89 8.11 3.94
C PRO A 95 -13.96 8.78 4.96
N GLY A 96 -14.19 8.59 6.28
CA GLY A 96 -13.36 9.14 7.35
C GLY A 96 -11.94 8.56 7.39
N GLN A 97 -11.69 7.44 6.71
CA GLN A 97 -10.37 6.84 6.59
C GLN A 97 -9.46 7.56 5.60
N PHE A 98 -9.99 8.49 4.78
CA PHE A 98 -9.18 9.34 3.91
C PHE A 98 -8.51 10.46 4.73
N ALA A 99 -7.19 10.42 4.83
CA ALA A 99 -6.41 11.35 5.65
C ALA A 99 -5.70 12.44 4.83
N GLY A 100 -5.62 12.30 3.51
CA GLY A 100 -5.11 13.32 2.60
C GLY A 100 -4.41 12.77 1.36
N TYR A 101 -3.72 13.64 0.64
CA TYR A 101 -2.99 13.28 -0.58
C TYR A 101 -1.82 14.24 -0.82
N THR A 102 -0.93 13.88 -1.75
CA THR A 102 0.09 14.80 -2.28
C THR A 102 -0.04 14.94 -3.79
N GLY A 103 0.38 16.07 -4.36
CA GLY A 103 0.19 16.37 -5.79
C GLY A 103 -1.14 17.08 -6.08
N SER A 104 -1.66 16.96 -7.30
CA SER A 104 -2.97 17.53 -7.65
C SER A 104 -4.10 16.56 -7.30
N ALA A 105 -5.32 17.07 -7.15
CA ALA A 105 -6.47 16.24 -6.80
C ALA A 105 -6.85 15.26 -7.93
N GLU A 106 -6.66 15.67 -9.18
CA GLU A 106 -7.01 14.91 -10.38
C GLU A 106 -5.98 13.81 -10.67
N ASN A 107 -4.73 14.01 -10.24
CA ASN A 107 -3.61 13.10 -10.45
C ASN A 107 -2.69 13.09 -9.21
N PRO A 108 -3.17 12.55 -8.08
CA PRO A 108 -2.41 12.52 -6.85
C PRO A 108 -1.16 11.63 -6.99
N LYS A 109 -0.04 12.07 -6.42
CA LYS A 109 1.20 11.30 -6.35
C LYS A 109 1.15 10.24 -5.25
N SER A 110 0.41 10.52 -4.17
CA SER A 110 0.15 9.57 -3.09
C SER A 110 -1.21 9.86 -2.46
N ILE A 111 -1.85 8.81 -1.96
CA ILE A 111 -3.05 8.86 -1.12
C ILE A 111 -2.62 8.44 0.29
N LEU A 112 -3.04 9.21 1.29
CA LEU A 112 -2.81 8.93 2.69
C LEU A 112 -4.14 8.47 3.32
N LEU A 113 -4.10 7.34 4.00
CA LEU A 113 -5.24 6.76 4.69
C LEU A 113 -4.93 6.61 6.17
N ALA A 114 -5.94 6.33 6.98
CA ALA A 114 -5.75 5.93 8.37
C ALA A 114 -6.76 4.86 8.79
N ASN A 115 -6.27 3.84 9.50
CA ASN A 115 -7.09 2.82 10.15
C ASN A 115 -6.57 2.58 11.57
N HIS A 116 -7.46 2.52 12.56
CA HIS A 116 -7.11 2.34 13.98
C HIS A 116 -6.00 3.27 14.50
N GLY A 117 -5.96 4.52 14.01
CA GLY A 117 -4.98 5.53 14.43
C GLY A 117 -3.58 5.38 13.81
N LEU A 118 -3.40 4.42 12.89
CA LEU A 118 -2.19 4.24 12.09
C LEU A 118 -2.46 4.68 10.65
N HIS A 119 -1.42 5.23 10.03
CA HIS A 119 -1.44 5.66 8.63
C HIS A 119 -0.69 4.64 7.76
#